data_AF-A0A7S1G2F1-F1
#
_entry.id   AF-A0A7S1G2F1-F1
#
_cell.length_a   1.000
_cell.length_b   1.000
_cell.length_c   1.000
_cell.angle_alpha   90.00
_cell.angle_beta   90.00
_cell.angle_gamma   90.00
#
_symmetry.space_group_name_H-M   'P 1'
#
loop_
_entity.id
_entity.type
_entity.pdbx_description
1 polymer ?
#
loop_
_entity_poly.entity_id
_entity_poly.type
_entity_poly.pdbx_seq_one_letter_code
_entity_poly.pdbx_strand_id
1 'polypeptide(L)'
;MKFAKTAILFSLIGGAQAFVPSGPFGVARSTLSRPMADAVAEAPTEEATESPAPTTTESSDMKCSDVRAAIKGLTAENFSATLAKIEPFLVEEAGISIYSKSMRRIAVRAQLHKVEVPEGYAAGAKAIAKRVAKQNAFIQGKEEERLAAEAAAEEERLAAEAAAKEAAEAEAAAAEAAAEEPPAEEPAEEVTE
;
A
#
# COMPACT_ATOMS: atom_id res chain seq x y z
N MET A 1 23.62 -38.35 24.92
CA MET A 1 22.16 -38.20 24.76
C MET A 1 21.89 -37.79 23.32
N LYS A 2 21.03 -38.55 22.63
CA LYS A 2 20.71 -38.42 21.21
C LYS A 2 19.52 -37.48 21.08
N PHE A 3 19.69 -36.28 20.53
CA PHE A 3 18.55 -35.43 20.18
C PHE A 3 18.24 -35.54 18.70
N ALA A 4 16.96 -35.82 18.46
CA ALA A 4 16.38 -36.28 17.23
C ALA A 4 16.31 -35.19 16.16
N LYS A 5 16.45 -35.63 14.91
CA LYS A 5 16.25 -34.89 13.68
C LYS A 5 14.76 -34.53 13.55
N THR A 6 14.40 -33.26 13.66
CA THR A 6 13.07 -32.78 13.28
C THR A 6 13.16 -32.27 11.85
N ALA A 7 12.44 -32.97 10.96
CA ALA A 7 12.45 -32.78 9.52
C ALA A 7 11.93 -31.40 9.13
N ILE A 8 12.73 -30.72 8.31
CA ILE A 8 12.36 -29.52 7.56
C ILE A 8 11.37 -29.96 6.47
N LEU A 9 10.08 -29.68 6.66
CA LEU A 9 9.07 -29.88 5.62
C LEU A 9 9.04 -28.66 4.71
N PHE A 10 9.94 -28.67 3.73
CA PHE A 10 9.97 -27.75 2.60
C PHE A 10 8.91 -28.22 1.58
N SER A 11 7.74 -27.58 1.55
CA SER A 11 6.75 -27.81 0.49
C SER A 11 5.79 -26.62 0.38
N LEU A 12 6.09 -25.72 -0.55
CA LEU A 12 5.17 -25.38 -1.64
C LEU A 12 5.93 -24.60 -2.73
N ILE A 13 6.52 -25.35 -3.65
CA ILE A 13 6.95 -24.86 -4.95
C ILE A 13 5.68 -24.74 -5.80
N GLY A 14 5.08 -23.56 -5.78
CA GLY A 14 3.93 -23.20 -6.59
C GLY A 14 4.35 -22.46 -7.86
N GLY A 15 4.47 -23.22 -8.97
CA GLY A 15 4.14 -22.82 -10.34
C GLY A 15 4.65 -21.48 -10.87
N ALA A 16 5.74 -21.55 -11.65
CA ALA A 16 6.12 -20.54 -12.62
C ALA A 16 5.01 -20.32 -13.67
N GLN A 17 4.31 -19.19 -13.61
CA GLN A 17 3.65 -18.64 -14.79
C GLN A 17 4.72 -17.96 -15.65
N ALA A 18 5.20 -18.68 -16.65
CA ALA A 18 6.06 -18.16 -17.69
C ALA A 18 5.30 -17.12 -18.52
N PHE A 19 5.37 -15.86 -18.08
CA PHE A 19 4.99 -14.73 -18.93
C PHE A 19 6.07 -14.58 -20.01
N VAL A 20 5.78 -15.09 -21.20
CA VAL A 20 6.63 -14.96 -22.41
C VAL A 20 6.12 -13.76 -23.21
N PRO A 21 6.74 -12.56 -23.15
CA PRO A 21 6.45 -11.50 -24.11
C PRO A 21 7.24 -11.77 -25.39
N SER A 22 6.63 -12.48 -26.33
CA SER A 22 7.19 -12.71 -27.66
C SER A 22 6.09 -12.56 -28.71
N GLY A 23 5.67 -11.33 -28.95
CA GLY A 23 4.89 -10.95 -30.13
C GLY A 23 5.62 -9.82 -30.86
N PRO A 24 5.87 -9.93 -32.17
CA PRO A 24 6.61 -8.93 -32.92
C PRO A 24 5.87 -7.59 -32.94
N PHE A 25 6.65 -6.52 -32.82
CA PHE A 25 6.33 -5.15 -33.21
C PHE A 25 5.62 -5.15 -34.58
N GLY A 26 4.30 -5.14 -34.56
CA GLY A 26 3.43 -5.14 -35.73
C GLY A 26 2.38 -4.06 -35.56
N VAL A 27 2.60 -2.95 -36.25
CA VAL A 27 1.72 -1.78 -36.29
C VAL A 27 0.37 -2.17 -36.88
N ALA A 28 -0.68 -2.20 -36.06
CA ALA A 28 -2.05 -2.02 -36.50
C ALA A 28 -2.76 -1.17 -35.44
N ARG A 29 -2.57 0.15 -35.51
CA ARG A 29 -3.48 1.12 -34.87
C ARG A 29 -4.85 0.98 -35.54
N SER A 30 -5.64 0.04 -35.05
CA SER A 30 -7.09 0.05 -35.23
C SER A 30 -7.62 1.28 -34.50
N THR A 31 -7.87 2.35 -35.25
CA THR A 31 -8.69 3.48 -34.81
C THR A 31 -10.14 3.01 -34.73
N LEU A 32 -10.48 2.29 -33.66
CA LEU A 32 -11.86 2.16 -33.23
C LEU A 32 -12.28 3.51 -32.67
N SER A 33 -12.79 4.35 -33.58
CA SER A 33 -13.66 5.48 -33.29
C SER A 33 -14.78 5.00 -32.38
N ARG A 34 -14.62 5.28 -31.07
CA ARG A 34 -15.65 5.10 -30.07
C ARG A 34 -16.61 6.29 -30.22
N PRO A 35 -17.86 6.10 -30.68
CA PRO A 35 -18.83 7.17 -30.67
C PRO A 35 -19.13 7.51 -29.21
N MET A 36 -18.72 8.71 -28.79
CA MET A 36 -19.19 9.35 -27.56
C MET A 36 -20.64 9.73 -27.79
N ALA A 37 -21.54 8.77 -27.56
CA ALA A 37 -22.96 9.04 -27.44
C ALA A 37 -23.24 9.52 -26.01
N ASP A 38 -23.96 10.63 -25.96
CA ASP A 38 -24.48 11.37 -24.81
C ASP A 38 -24.70 10.56 -23.52
N ALA A 39 -24.04 11.03 -22.47
CA ALA A 39 -24.52 10.91 -21.10
C ALA A 39 -24.08 12.16 -20.34
N VAL A 40 -24.82 13.26 -20.56
CA VAL A 40 -24.81 14.43 -19.70
C VAL A 40 -25.45 14.01 -18.38
N ALA A 41 -24.61 13.61 -17.43
CA ALA A 41 -24.96 13.52 -16.02
C ALA A 41 -24.36 14.74 -15.32
N GLU A 42 -25.24 15.71 -15.08
CA GLU A 42 -25.02 16.89 -14.26
C GLU A 42 -24.70 16.45 -12.82
N ALA A 43 -23.51 16.80 -12.34
CA ALA A 43 -23.04 16.52 -10.99
C ALA A 43 -22.59 17.84 -10.31
N PRO A 44 -22.78 17.95 -9.00
CA PRO A 44 -22.80 19.22 -8.28
C PRO A 44 -21.42 19.85 -8.17
N THR A 45 -21.43 21.18 -8.23
CA THR A 45 -20.28 22.06 -8.06
C THR A 45 -19.96 22.17 -6.57
N GLU A 46 -19.02 21.37 -6.08
CA GLU A 46 -18.42 21.56 -4.76
C GLU A 46 -17.04 22.21 -4.90
N GLU A 47 -17.03 23.47 -4.46
CA GLU A 47 -16.00 24.22 -3.74
C GLU A 47 -14.52 23.99 -4.10
N ALA A 48 -14.01 25.00 -4.80
CA ALA A 48 -12.61 25.28 -5.02
C ALA A 48 -11.86 25.47 -3.69
N THR A 49 -11.14 24.44 -3.26
CA THR A 49 -10.07 24.57 -2.27
C THR A 49 -8.90 25.35 -2.87
N GLU A 50 -8.69 26.54 -2.31
CA GLU A 50 -7.50 27.37 -2.26
C GLU A 50 -6.30 26.92 -3.11
N SER A 51 -6.07 27.70 -4.18
CA SER A 51 -4.85 27.69 -4.95
C SER A 51 -3.69 28.16 -4.07
N PRO A 52 -2.68 27.33 -3.75
CA PRO A 52 -1.51 27.80 -3.02
C PRO A 52 -0.78 28.86 -3.86
N ALA A 53 -0.33 29.91 -3.19
CA ALA A 53 0.36 31.06 -3.76
C ALA A 53 1.46 30.64 -4.74
N PRO A 54 1.64 31.34 -5.88
CA PRO A 54 2.72 31.07 -6.81
C PRO A 54 4.04 31.45 -6.13
N THR A 55 4.72 30.46 -5.56
CA THR A 55 6.13 30.63 -5.25
C THR A 55 6.83 30.91 -6.57
N THR A 56 7.40 32.11 -6.69
CA THR A 56 8.27 32.53 -7.79
C THR A 56 9.39 31.50 -7.89
N THR A 57 9.18 30.47 -8.70
CA THR A 57 10.07 29.34 -8.82
C THR A 57 11.05 29.73 -9.92
N GLU A 58 12.34 29.79 -9.58
CA GLU A 58 13.41 30.23 -10.47
C GLU A 58 13.53 29.22 -11.61
N SER A 59 12.81 29.49 -12.71
CA SER A 59 12.85 28.67 -13.91
C SER A 59 14.29 28.55 -14.37
N SER A 60 14.80 27.33 -14.37
CA SER A 60 16.03 26.99 -15.06
C SER A 60 15.81 27.23 -16.54
N ASP A 61 16.42 28.25 -17.14
CA ASP A 61 16.33 28.54 -18.59
C ASP A 61 16.86 27.41 -19.52
N MET A 62 17.01 26.18 -19.01
CA MET A 62 17.44 24.98 -19.70
C MET A 62 16.32 24.36 -20.53
N LYS A 63 16.65 23.99 -21.77
CA LYS A 63 15.72 23.22 -22.61
C LYS A 63 15.84 21.73 -22.32
N CYS A 64 14.78 20.98 -22.63
CA CYS A 64 14.79 19.51 -22.61
C CYS A 64 15.94 18.89 -23.42
N SER A 65 16.43 19.53 -24.48
CA SER A 65 17.61 19.07 -25.23
C SER A 65 18.87 19.10 -24.38
N ASP A 66 19.04 20.16 -23.60
CA ASP A 66 20.26 20.49 -22.89
C ASP A 66 20.39 19.60 -21.67
N VAL A 67 19.29 19.36 -20.96
CA VAL A 67 19.19 18.36 -19.89
C VAL A 67 19.55 16.97 -20.41
N ARG A 68 19.04 16.58 -21.59
CA ARG A 68 19.39 15.28 -22.20
C ARG A 68 20.87 15.19 -22.57
N ALA A 69 21.46 16.27 -23.05
CA ALA A 69 22.89 16.34 -23.37
C ALA A 69 23.74 16.27 -22.11
N ALA A 70 23.37 17.02 -21.06
CA ALA A 70 24.03 17.01 -19.75
C ALA A 70 24.04 15.61 -19.14
N ILE A 71 22.89 14.92 -19.10
CA ILE A 71 22.80 13.54 -18.61
C ILE A 71 23.64 12.57 -19.46
N LYS A 72 23.74 12.80 -20.77
CA LYS A 72 24.57 11.96 -21.65
C LYS A 72 26.06 12.11 -21.35
N GLY A 73 26.50 13.30 -20.95
CA GLY A 73 27.88 13.63 -20.59
C GLY A 73 28.25 13.41 -19.12
N LEU A 74 27.36 12.79 -18.32
CA LEU A 74 27.66 12.43 -16.94
C LEU A 74 28.85 11.47 -16.87
N THR A 75 29.80 11.80 -16.02
CA THR A 75 30.97 11.01 -15.60
C THR A 75 31.04 11.01 -14.08
N ALA A 76 31.91 10.19 -13.49
CA ALA A 76 32.06 10.15 -12.04
C ALA A 76 32.51 11.50 -11.44
N GLU A 77 33.34 12.25 -12.17
CA GLU A 77 33.91 13.53 -11.71
C GLU A 77 32.91 14.69 -11.75
N ASN A 78 32.01 14.69 -12.73
CA ASN A 78 31.06 15.79 -12.94
C ASN A 78 29.64 15.48 -12.44
N PHE A 79 29.44 14.32 -11.80
CA PHE A 79 28.12 13.80 -11.46
C PHE A 79 27.31 14.78 -10.59
N SER A 80 27.85 15.14 -9.42
CA SER A 80 27.21 16.03 -8.46
C SER A 80 26.93 17.43 -9.05
N ALA A 81 27.93 18.02 -9.71
CA ALA A 81 27.81 19.35 -10.31
C ALA A 81 26.76 19.39 -11.44
N THR A 82 26.62 18.31 -12.20
CA THR A 82 25.62 18.23 -13.29
C THR A 82 24.22 17.98 -12.73
N LEU A 83 24.08 17.17 -11.68
CA LEU A 83 22.80 16.96 -11.01
C LEU A 83 22.26 18.27 -10.42
N ALA A 84 23.08 19.02 -9.69
CA ALA A 84 22.68 20.32 -9.13
C ALA A 84 22.19 21.31 -10.21
N LYS A 85 22.75 21.25 -11.43
CA LYS A 85 22.34 22.12 -12.55
C LYS A 85 21.01 21.72 -13.16
N ILE A 86 20.73 20.43 -13.29
CA ILE A 86 19.51 19.94 -13.94
C ILE A 86 18.34 19.78 -12.97
N GLU A 87 18.60 19.79 -11.65
CA GLU A 87 17.59 19.59 -10.62
C GLU A 87 16.44 20.61 -10.66
N PRO A 88 16.67 21.93 -10.76
CA PRO A 88 15.58 22.90 -10.80
C PRO A 88 14.62 22.65 -11.97
N PHE A 89 15.19 22.30 -13.14
CA PHE A 89 14.40 21.92 -14.31
C PHE A 89 13.51 20.70 -14.05
N LEU A 90 14.06 19.67 -13.39
CA LEU A 90 13.32 18.45 -13.08
C LEU A 90 12.22 18.66 -12.06
N VAL A 91 12.43 19.56 -11.10
CA VAL A 91 11.47 19.85 -10.03
C VAL A 91 10.33 20.75 -10.53
N GLU A 92 10.66 21.78 -11.31
CA GLU A 92 9.74 22.88 -11.58
C GLU A 92 9.09 22.83 -12.96
N GLU A 93 9.84 22.44 -13.99
CA GLU A 93 9.44 22.60 -15.39
C GLU A 93 9.17 21.27 -16.10
N ALA A 94 9.84 20.21 -15.67
CA ALA A 94 9.76 18.93 -16.36
C ALA A 94 8.36 18.32 -16.23
N GLY A 95 7.75 17.97 -17.37
CA GLY A 95 6.56 17.12 -17.39
C GLY A 95 6.88 15.67 -17.00
N ILE A 96 5.84 14.88 -16.66
CA ILE A 96 5.95 13.48 -16.17
C ILE A 96 6.83 12.60 -17.06
N SER A 97 6.66 12.70 -18.38
CA SER A 97 7.40 11.86 -19.34
C SER A 97 8.88 12.26 -19.45
N ILE A 98 9.20 13.55 -19.28
CA ILE A 98 10.57 14.05 -19.28
C ILE A 98 11.24 13.69 -17.97
N TYR A 99 10.58 13.97 -16.83
CA TYR A 99 11.03 13.60 -15.50
C TYR A 99 11.39 12.10 -15.41
N SER A 100 10.44 11.22 -15.72
CA SER A 100 10.63 9.77 -15.62
C SER A 100 11.77 9.25 -16.53
N LYS A 101 11.88 9.77 -17.76
CA LYS A 101 12.97 9.40 -18.68
C LYS A 101 14.33 9.93 -18.21
N SER A 102 14.38 11.15 -17.69
CA SER A 102 15.61 11.76 -17.17
C SER A 102 16.10 10.99 -15.95
N MET A 103 15.24 10.71 -14.97
CA MET A 103 15.58 9.91 -13.79
C MET A 103 16.10 8.52 -14.18
N ARG A 104 15.45 7.84 -15.14
CA ARG A 104 15.94 6.54 -15.64
C ARG A 104 17.32 6.64 -16.26
N ARG A 105 17.58 7.69 -17.06
CA ARG A 105 18.90 7.89 -17.69
C ARG A 105 19.98 8.20 -16.67
N ILE A 106 19.66 9.00 -15.66
CA ILE A 106 20.56 9.31 -14.54
C ILE A 106 20.91 8.03 -13.80
N ALA A 107 19.92 7.19 -13.44
CA ALA A 107 20.16 5.92 -12.76
C ALA A 107 21.08 4.98 -13.57
N VAL A 108 20.87 4.86 -14.89
CA VAL A 108 21.74 4.06 -15.77
C VAL A 108 23.18 4.61 -15.80
N ARG A 109 23.34 5.94 -15.84
CA ARG A 109 24.66 6.58 -15.79
C ARG A 109 25.35 6.40 -14.46
N ALA A 110 24.61 6.54 -13.37
CA ALA A 110 25.08 6.31 -12.00
C ALA A 110 25.63 4.89 -11.85
N GLN A 111 24.86 3.88 -12.29
CA GLN A 111 25.30 2.48 -12.31
C GLN A 111 26.55 2.25 -13.17
N LEU A 112 26.61 2.84 -14.36
CA LEU A 112 27.76 2.70 -15.27
C LEU A 112 29.05 3.23 -14.63
N HIS A 113 28.96 4.33 -13.90
CA HIS A 113 30.10 4.97 -13.23
C HIS A 113 30.31 4.50 -11.79
N LYS A 114 29.47 3.58 -11.28
CA LYS A 114 29.48 3.10 -9.90
C LYS A 114 29.35 4.24 -8.87
N VAL A 115 28.54 5.24 -9.21
CA VAL A 115 28.19 6.36 -8.33
C VAL A 115 26.73 6.19 -7.92
N GLU A 116 26.37 6.58 -6.71
CA GLU A 116 24.99 6.53 -6.23
C GLU A 116 24.27 7.85 -6.49
N VAL A 117 22.98 7.77 -6.81
CA VAL A 117 22.11 8.95 -6.92
C VAL A 117 21.65 9.31 -5.50
N PRO A 118 21.72 10.59 -5.08
CA PRO A 118 21.24 11.00 -3.77
C PRO A 118 19.79 10.58 -3.53
N GLU A 119 19.51 10.08 -2.33
CA GLU A 119 18.16 9.73 -1.92
C GLU A 119 17.25 10.97 -1.96
N GLY A 120 16.04 10.81 -2.50
CA GLY A 120 15.11 11.93 -2.63
C GLY A 120 15.41 12.92 -3.77
N TYR A 121 16.42 12.67 -4.60
CA TYR A 121 16.74 13.54 -5.73
C TYR A 121 15.51 13.77 -6.63
N ALA A 122 15.13 15.05 -6.78
CA ALA A 122 13.94 15.49 -7.51
C ALA A 122 12.62 14.81 -7.10
N ALA A 123 12.49 14.34 -5.85
CA ALA A 123 11.26 13.73 -5.33
C ALA A 123 10.10 14.74 -5.16
N GLY A 124 10.43 16.03 -5.05
CA GLY A 124 9.46 17.13 -4.97
C GLY A 124 8.93 17.61 -6.32
N ALA A 125 9.17 16.89 -7.42
CA ALA A 125 8.81 17.39 -8.74
C ALA A 125 7.30 17.59 -8.91
N LYS A 126 6.91 18.77 -9.43
CA LYS A 126 5.50 19.15 -9.70
C LYS A 126 4.79 18.09 -10.55
N ALA A 127 5.52 17.41 -11.43
CA ALA A 127 5.02 16.33 -12.27
C ALA A 127 4.47 15.12 -11.48
N ILE A 128 5.12 14.74 -10.37
CA ILE A 128 4.74 13.55 -9.60
C ILE A 128 3.89 13.89 -8.38
N ALA A 129 3.89 15.15 -7.94
CA ALA A 129 3.14 15.61 -6.77
C ALA A 129 1.68 15.13 -6.76
N LYS A 130 0.95 15.27 -7.88
CA LYS A 130 -0.45 14.82 -7.98
C LYS A 130 -0.61 13.30 -7.86
N ARG A 131 0.32 12.52 -8.42
CA ARG A 131 0.27 11.06 -8.34
C ARG A 131 0.59 10.59 -6.93
N VAL A 132 1.62 11.16 -6.32
CA VAL A 132 2.04 10.86 -4.95
C VAL A 132 0.93 11.21 -3.97
N ALA A 133 0.31 12.39 -4.09
CA ALA A 133 -0.83 12.78 -3.26
C ALA A 133 -1.99 11.77 -3.33
N LYS A 134 -2.34 11.29 -4.54
CA LYS A 134 -3.36 10.24 -4.72
C LYS A 134 -2.97 8.91 -4.08
N GLN A 135 -1.71 8.51 -4.23
CA GLN A 135 -1.21 7.28 -3.62
C GLN A 135 -1.22 7.37 -2.10
N ASN A 136 -0.77 8.49 -1.54
CA ASN A 136 -0.77 8.73 -0.10
C ASN A 136 -2.19 8.76 0.46
N ALA A 137 -3.13 9.44 -0.20
CA ALA A 137 -4.54 9.44 0.21
C ALA A 137 -5.16 8.03 0.16
N PHE A 138 -4.81 7.22 -0.86
CA PHE A 138 -5.26 5.84 -0.95
C PHE A 138 -4.67 4.97 0.18
N ILE A 139 -3.38 5.14 0.48
CA ILE A 139 -2.71 4.42 1.57
C ILE A 139 -3.35 4.79 2.91
N GLN A 140 -3.56 6.08 3.17
CA GLN A 140 -4.21 6.57 4.39
C GLN A 140 -5.62 6.00 4.55
N GLY A 141 -6.46 6.07 3.51
CA GLY A 141 -7.81 5.49 3.58
C GLY A 141 -7.82 3.97 3.80
N LYS A 142 -6.81 3.25 3.28
CA LYS A 142 -6.66 1.80 3.52
C LYS A 142 -6.15 1.48 4.92
N GLU A 143 -5.28 2.31 5.46
CA GLU A 143 -4.78 2.17 6.84
C GLU A 143 -5.88 2.45 7.85
N GLU A 144 -6.72 3.47 7.61
CA GLU A 144 -7.91 3.76 8.42
C GLU A 144 -8.92 2.60 8.39
N GLU A 145 -9.20 2.03 7.21
CA GLU A 145 -10.08 0.86 7.08
C GLU A 145 -9.54 -0.34 7.85
N ARG A 146 -8.23 -0.59 7.80
CA ARG A 146 -7.59 -1.68 8.54
C ARG A 146 -7.67 -1.47 10.05
N LEU A 147 -7.40 -0.25 10.52
CA LEU A 147 -7.49 0.10 11.94
C LEU A 147 -8.93 0.00 12.46
N ALA A 148 -9.93 0.40 11.66
CA ALA A 148 -11.34 0.27 12.04
C ALA A 148 -11.79 -1.21 12.09
N ALA A 149 -11.35 -2.03 11.14
CA ALA A 149 -11.65 -3.47 11.15
C ALA A 149 -10.96 -4.20 12.32
N GLU A 150 -9.72 -3.81 12.66
CA GLU A 150 -8.99 -4.35 13.81
C GLU A 150 -9.66 -3.95 15.13
N ALA A 151 -10.10 -2.69 15.27
CA ALA A 151 -10.87 -2.23 16.42
C ALA A 151 -12.21 -2.97 16.57
N ALA A 152 -12.96 -3.14 15.47
CA ALA A 152 -14.23 -3.87 15.49
C ALA A 152 -14.04 -5.36 15.86
N ALA A 153 -13.00 -6.00 15.33
CA ALA A 153 -12.67 -7.38 15.66
C ALA A 153 -12.21 -7.53 17.12
N GLU A 154 -11.49 -6.55 17.67
CA GLU A 154 -11.08 -6.55 19.08
C GLU A 154 -12.28 -6.32 20.02
N GLU A 155 -13.20 -5.41 19.67
CA GLU A 155 -14.45 -5.20 20.41
C GLU A 155 -15.34 -6.45 20.41
N GLU A 156 -15.48 -7.12 19.25
CA GLU A 156 -16.24 -8.36 19.15
C GLU A 156 -15.59 -9.49 19.96
N ARG A 157 -14.24 -9.58 19.97
CA ARG A 157 -13.51 -10.54 20.80
C ARG A 157 -13.72 -10.27 22.29
N LEU A 158 -13.69 -9.00 22.73
CA LEU A 158 -13.94 -8.63 24.12
C LEU A 158 -15.39 -8.89 24.55
N ALA A 159 -16.36 -8.63 23.67
CA ALA A 159 -17.76 -8.94 23.92
C ALA A 159 -18.01 -10.46 24.03
N ALA A 160 -17.39 -11.26 23.16
CA ALA A 160 -17.46 -12.71 23.22
C ALA A 160 -16.79 -13.27 24.51
N GLU A 161 -15.66 -12.70 24.93
CA GLU A 161 -14.99 -13.11 26.18
C GLU A 161 -15.83 -12.75 27.42
N ALA A 162 -16.50 -11.59 27.42
CA ALA A 162 -17.40 -11.20 28.50
C ALA A 162 -18.63 -12.12 28.58
N ALA A 163 -19.26 -12.43 27.45
CA ALA A 163 -20.41 -13.34 27.39
C ALA A 163 -20.03 -14.77 27.83
N ALA A 164 -18.83 -15.24 27.48
CA ALA A 164 -18.34 -16.55 27.90
C ALA A 164 -18.09 -16.62 29.42
N LYS A 165 -17.59 -15.54 30.04
CA LYS A 165 -17.42 -15.47 31.50
C LYS A 165 -18.77 -15.45 32.23
N GLU A 166 -19.73 -14.67 31.73
CA GLU A 166 -21.07 -14.58 32.32
C GLU A 166 -21.85 -15.91 32.23
N ALA A 167 -21.72 -16.64 31.11
CA ALA A 167 -22.28 -17.98 30.97
C ALA A 167 -21.64 -19.00 31.95
N ALA A 168 -20.32 -18.93 32.14
CA ALA A 168 -19.62 -19.82 33.08
C ALA A 168 -20.00 -19.56 34.55
N GLU A 169 -20.20 -18.28 34.94
CA GLU A 169 -20.68 -17.94 36.29
C GLU A 169 -22.14 -18.39 36.52
N ALA A 170 -23.01 -18.29 35.52
CA ALA A 170 -24.38 -18.77 35.62
C ALA A 170 -24.47 -20.30 35.76
N GLU A 171 -23.61 -21.04 35.05
CA GLU A 171 -23.55 -22.51 35.16
C GLU A 171 -23.01 -22.97 36.52
N ALA A 172 -22.01 -22.26 37.07
CA ALA A 172 -21.50 -22.53 38.41
C ALA A 172 -22.56 -22.29 39.50
N ALA A 173 -23.33 -21.20 39.41
CA ALA A 173 -24.41 -20.89 40.36
C ALA A 173 -25.56 -21.92 40.29
N ALA A 174 -25.89 -22.41 39.09
CA ALA A 174 -26.91 -23.45 38.93
C ALA A 174 -26.47 -24.81 39.51
N ALA A 175 -25.17 -25.15 39.39
CA ALA A 175 -24.61 -26.36 39.98
C ALA A 175 -24.60 -26.32 41.52
N GLU A 176 -24.38 -25.14 42.12
CA GLU A 176 -24.40 -24.97 43.58
C GLU A 176 -25.83 -25.10 44.15
N ALA A 177 -26.83 -24.53 43.48
CA ALA A 177 -28.24 -24.64 43.89
C ALA A 177 -28.80 -26.07 43.80
N ALA A 178 -28.31 -26.88 42.86
CA ALA A 178 -28.71 -28.29 42.72
C ALA A 178 -28.08 -29.22 43.78
N ALA A 179 -27.03 -28.78 44.48
CA ALA A 179 -26.37 -29.55 45.53
C ALA A 179 -26.98 -29.34 46.93
N GLU A 180 -27.91 -28.41 47.09
CA GLU A 180 -28.58 -28.08 48.37
C GLU A 180 -30.01 -28.67 48.47
N GLU A 181 -30.33 -29.71 47.71
CA GLU A 181 -31.59 -30.47 47.89
C GLU A 181 -31.37 -31.57 48.95
N PRO A 182 -32.03 -31.50 50.13
CA PRO A 182 -31.79 -32.48 51.19
C PRO A 182 -32.34 -33.85 50.78
N PRO A 183 -31.63 -34.95 51.11
CA PRO A 183 -32.10 -36.29 50.81
C PRO A 183 -33.43 -36.54 51.51
N ALA A 184 -34.45 -36.82 50.71
CA ALA A 184 -35.78 -37.22 51.17
C ALA A 184 -35.66 -38.42 52.11
N GLU A 185 -36.18 -38.27 53.33
CA GLU A 185 -36.40 -39.34 54.30
C GLU A 185 -37.14 -40.52 53.63
N GLU A 186 -36.47 -41.67 53.57
CA GLU A 186 -37.09 -42.95 53.24
C GLU A 186 -38.17 -43.29 54.28
N PRO A 187 -39.45 -43.46 53.91
CA PRO A 187 -40.43 -44.01 54.83
C PRO A 187 -40.16 -45.50 55.01
N ALA A 188 -39.87 -45.84 56.26
CA ALA A 188 -39.70 -47.18 56.79
C ALA A 188 -40.92 -48.09 56.54
N GLU A 189 -40.60 -49.36 56.33
CA GLU A 189 -41.31 -50.58 56.74
C GLU A 189 -42.82 -50.69 56.46
N GLU A 190 -43.20 -51.68 55.65
CA GLU A 190 -44.24 -52.61 56.10
C GLU A 190 -43.96 -54.04 55.61
N VAL A 191 -43.47 -54.84 56.55
CA VAL A 191 -43.39 -56.30 56.50
C VAL A 191 -44.80 -56.83 56.75
N THR A 192 -45.36 -57.58 55.81
CA THR A 192 -46.48 -58.48 56.10
C THR A 192 -46.19 -59.88 55.54
N GLU A 193 -46.38 -60.84 56.43
CA GLU A 193 -46.11 -62.27 56.38
C GLU A 193 -46.83 -63.06 55.28
#